data_AF-C1H712-F1
#
_entry.id   AF-C1H712-F1
#
_cell.length_a   1.000
_cell.length_b   1.000
_cell.length_c   1.000
_cell.angle_alpha   90.00
_cell.angle_beta   90.00
_cell.angle_gamma   90.00
#
_symmetry.space_group_name_H-M   'P 1'
#
loop_
_entity.id
_entity.type
_entity.pdbx_description
1 polymer ?
#
loop_
_entity_poly.entity_id
_entity_poly.type
_entity_poly.pdbx_seq_one_letter_code
_entity_poly.pdbx_strand_id
1 'polypeptide(L)'
;MPFLKPLSLKALLLLAMTLGALANPFPNPQNDAVQCGTNICNNGDVCCNESCGICTPPGGLCTQQACKPPTDSVDRPVKCGPNTCKKGDVCCNESCGICTPPRGVCTQQLCEPKDVQCGPTICRRGQVCCNKSCGICTPPGGGCTKQACFPTPAKCGSTACPSGQVCCNASCGVCTPPGGVCTQQICQDPATTITDI
;
A
#
# COMPACT_ATOMS: atom_id res chain seq x y z
N MET A 1 -15.43 -23.38 89.84
CA MET A 1 -14.47 -22.68 88.96
C MET A 1 -13.13 -23.39 89.08
N PRO A 2 -12.50 -23.75 87.96
CA PRO A 2 -11.39 -22.93 87.50
C PRO A 2 -11.65 -22.34 86.11
N PHE A 3 -11.49 -21.03 86.09
CA PHE A 3 -11.18 -20.14 84.98
C PHE A 3 -10.87 -20.77 83.62
N LEU A 4 -11.76 -20.54 82.65
CA LEU A 4 -11.39 -20.47 81.25
C LEU A 4 -10.36 -19.34 81.09
N LYS A 5 -9.11 -19.70 80.80
CA LYS A 5 -8.05 -18.76 80.44
C LYS A 5 -8.45 -18.04 79.15
N PRO A 6 -8.37 -16.69 79.08
CA PRO A 6 -8.63 -15.98 77.84
C PRO A 6 -7.53 -16.34 76.83
N LEU A 7 -7.94 -16.88 75.68
CA LEU A 7 -7.08 -17.07 74.53
C LEU A 7 -6.46 -15.71 74.17
N SER A 8 -5.13 -15.65 74.30
CA SER A 8 -4.37 -14.43 74.02
C SER A 8 -4.63 -13.97 72.59
N LEU A 9 -4.86 -12.66 72.41
CA LEU A 9 -5.04 -12.00 71.11
C LEU A 9 -3.99 -12.43 70.06
N LYS A 10 -2.77 -12.79 70.50
CA LYS A 10 -1.70 -13.33 69.67
C LYS A 10 -2.06 -14.66 68.99
N ALA A 11 -2.83 -15.52 69.64
CA ALA A 11 -3.28 -16.80 69.07
C ALA A 11 -4.36 -16.61 68.00
N LEU A 12 -5.24 -15.61 68.15
CA LEU A 12 -6.23 -15.26 67.12
C LEU A 12 -5.55 -14.63 65.89
N LEU A 13 -4.54 -13.78 66.10
CA LEU A 13 -3.77 -13.16 65.02
C LEU A 13 -2.97 -14.20 64.20
N LEU A 14 -2.48 -15.26 64.83
CA LEU A 14 -1.78 -16.34 64.11
C LEU A 14 -2.74 -17.20 63.27
N LEU A 15 -3.99 -17.41 63.71
CA LEU A 15 -5.00 -18.15 62.94
C LEU A 15 -5.53 -17.36 61.73
N ALA A 16 -5.57 -16.03 61.79
CA ALA A 16 -5.97 -15.19 60.65
C ALA A 16 -4.94 -15.19 59.50
N MET A 17 -3.69 -15.57 59.78
CA MET A 17 -2.61 -15.57 58.78
C MET A 17 -2.56 -16.84 57.91
N THR A 18 -3.37 -17.87 58.22
CA THR A 18 -3.33 -19.15 57.47
C THR A 18 -4.46 -19.33 56.44
N LEU A 19 -5.43 -18.41 56.32
CA LEU A 19 -6.61 -18.60 55.45
C LEU A 19 -6.84 -17.51 54.39
N GLY A 20 -5.85 -16.65 54.11
CA GLY A 20 -6.02 -15.49 53.22
C GLY A 20 -5.34 -15.51 51.85
N ALA A 21 -4.72 -16.61 51.40
CA ALA A 21 -3.81 -16.56 50.24
C ALA A 21 -4.14 -17.53 49.08
N LEU A 22 -5.42 -17.88 48.87
CA LEU A 22 -5.83 -18.74 47.74
C LEU A 22 -6.72 -17.99 46.73
N ALA A 23 -6.26 -16.87 46.18
CA ALA A 23 -6.79 -16.34 44.92
C ALA A 23 -5.93 -15.19 44.35
N ASN A 24 -4.61 -15.34 44.31
CA ASN A 24 -3.86 -14.58 43.32
C ASN A 24 -3.71 -15.51 42.11
N PRO A 25 -4.40 -15.26 40.99
CA PRO A 25 -4.10 -15.97 39.77
C PRO A 25 -2.63 -15.72 39.49
N PHE A 26 -1.82 -16.77 39.55
CA PHE A 26 -0.48 -16.73 38.99
C PHE A 26 -0.63 -16.14 37.58
N PRO A 27 0.09 -15.05 37.24
CA PRO A 27 0.06 -14.53 35.88
C PRO A 27 0.48 -15.69 34.99
N ASN A 28 -0.47 -16.18 34.19
CA ASN A 28 -0.25 -17.24 33.23
C ASN A 28 0.81 -16.71 32.25
N PRO A 29 2.06 -17.23 32.24
CA PRO A 29 3.15 -16.64 31.45
C PRO A 29 3.04 -16.99 29.96
N GLN A 30 1.83 -17.29 29.47
CA GLN A 30 1.55 -17.73 28.12
C GLN A 30 0.57 -16.75 27.45
N ASN A 31 1.07 -15.57 27.05
CA ASN A 31 0.61 -14.75 25.89
C ASN A 31 0.77 -13.23 26.04
N ASP A 32 1.51 -12.70 27.02
CA ASP A 32 1.72 -11.26 27.05
C ASP A 32 2.85 -10.89 26.08
N ALA A 33 2.47 -10.60 24.85
CA ALA A 33 3.33 -9.95 23.88
C ALA A 33 3.90 -8.66 24.51
N VAL A 34 5.17 -8.68 24.91
CA VAL A 34 5.83 -7.54 25.56
C VAL A 34 6.18 -6.51 24.49
N GLN A 35 5.57 -5.32 24.56
CA GLN A 35 5.93 -4.21 23.70
C GLN A 35 7.31 -3.67 24.10
N CYS A 36 8.18 -3.41 23.11
CA CYS A 36 9.53 -2.89 23.31
C CYS A 36 9.86 -1.88 22.21
N GLY A 37 9.66 -0.59 22.46
CA GLY A 37 9.73 0.45 21.45
C GLY A 37 8.74 0.20 20.30
N THR A 38 9.25 0.11 19.06
CA THR A 38 8.47 -0.27 17.87
C THR A 38 8.36 -1.78 17.65
N ASN A 39 9.07 -2.59 18.44
CA ASN A 39 9.12 -4.04 18.33
C ASN A 39 8.18 -4.71 19.36
N ILE A 40 7.85 -5.96 19.10
CA ILE A 40 7.15 -6.84 20.05
C ILE A 40 8.08 -8.02 20.33
N CYS A 41 8.37 -8.28 21.60
CA CYS A 41 9.23 -9.37 21.99
C CYS A 41 8.54 -10.73 21.82
N ASN A 42 9.34 -11.77 21.57
CA ASN A 42 8.82 -13.13 21.54
C ASN A 42 8.32 -13.54 22.92
N ASN A 43 7.47 -14.57 22.96
CA ASN A 43 6.92 -15.06 24.21
C ASN A 43 8.04 -15.50 25.17
N GLY A 44 8.04 -14.96 26.38
CA GLY A 44 9.04 -15.23 27.41
C GLY A 44 10.25 -14.31 27.41
N ASP A 45 10.46 -13.50 26.36
CA ASP A 45 11.49 -12.45 26.35
C ASP A 45 11.01 -11.21 27.13
N VAL A 46 11.96 -10.44 27.65
CA VAL A 46 11.72 -9.12 28.27
C VAL A 46 12.25 -8.01 27.38
N CYS A 47 11.62 -6.83 27.44
CA CYS A 47 12.21 -5.65 26.80
C CYS A 47 13.48 -5.25 27.54
N CYS A 48 14.62 -5.39 26.86
CA CYS A 48 15.90 -4.93 27.38
C CYS A 48 16.04 -3.42 27.16
N ASN A 49 15.79 -2.92 25.95
CA ASN A 49 15.98 -1.52 25.63
C ASN A 49 14.85 -0.98 24.75
N GLU A 50 13.95 -0.22 25.36
CA GLU A 50 12.81 0.46 24.72
C GLU A 50 13.24 1.39 23.58
N SER A 51 14.34 2.13 23.77
CA SER A 51 14.81 3.10 22.76
C SER A 51 15.24 2.40 21.47
N CYS A 52 15.78 1.20 21.58
CA CYS A 52 16.30 0.41 20.45
C CYS A 52 15.38 -0.73 20.03
N GLY A 53 14.31 -1.00 20.78
CA GLY A 53 13.45 -2.17 20.60
C GLY A 53 14.18 -3.51 20.76
N ILE A 54 15.16 -3.60 21.67
CA ILE A 54 15.94 -4.82 21.90
C ILE A 54 15.24 -5.67 22.97
N CYS A 55 14.91 -6.91 22.60
CA CYS A 55 14.39 -7.93 23.50
C CYS A 55 15.50 -8.91 23.91
N THR A 56 15.41 -9.48 25.11
CA THR A 56 16.37 -10.48 25.62
C THR A 56 15.66 -11.49 26.51
N PRO A 57 16.19 -12.72 26.69
CA PRO A 57 15.66 -13.65 27.68
C PRO A 57 15.75 -13.10 29.10
N PRO A 58 14.92 -13.57 30.06
CA PRO A 58 15.03 -13.17 31.45
C PRO A 58 16.44 -13.44 32.01
N GLY A 59 17.09 -12.42 32.57
CA GLY A 59 18.48 -12.50 33.06
C GLY A 59 19.55 -12.40 31.97
N GLY A 60 19.17 -12.21 30.71
CA GLY A 60 20.09 -11.95 29.60
C GLY A 60 20.84 -10.63 29.75
N LEU A 61 21.98 -10.52 29.05
CA LEU A 61 22.74 -9.27 29.02
C LEU A 61 21.93 -8.18 28.33
N CYS A 62 21.97 -6.98 28.91
CA CYS A 62 21.24 -5.84 28.40
C CYS A 62 22.13 -4.60 28.39
N THR A 63 22.02 -3.81 27.32
CA THR A 63 22.73 -2.54 27.18
C THR A 63 21.73 -1.39 27.04
N GLN A 64 21.80 -0.45 27.99
CA GLN A 64 21.05 0.79 27.91
C GLN A 64 21.83 1.78 27.04
N GLN A 65 21.29 2.05 25.85
CA GLN A 65 21.75 3.09 24.96
C GLN A 65 20.54 3.79 24.36
N ALA A 66 20.65 5.10 24.13
CA ALA A 66 19.64 5.81 23.35
C ALA A 66 19.89 5.51 21.86
N CYS A 67 19.00 4.74 21.24
CA CYS A 67 18.98 4.64 19.79
C CYS A 67 18.23 5.82 19.22
N LYS A 68 18.76 6.39 18.13
CA LYS A 68 17.96 7.30 17.32
C LYS A 68 16.73 6.51 16.86
N PRO A 69 15.50 7.03 17.01
CA PRO A 69 14.35 6.41 16.35
C PRO A 69 14.71 6.25 14.86
N PRO A 70 14.24 5.21 14.15
CA PRO A 70 14.46 5.10 12.73
C PRO A 70 13.85 6.33 12.05
N THR A 71 14.64 7.38 11.86
CA THR A 71 14.23 8.60 11.16
C THR A 71 14.01 8.32 9.68
N ASP A 72 14.54 7.19 9.20
CA ASP A 72 14.55 6.88 7.78
C ASP A 72 13.30 6.13 7.30
N SER A 73 12.54 5.49 8.19
CA SER A 73 11.42 4.62 7.79
C SER A 73 10.03 5.21 8.00
N VAL A 74 9.85 6.19 8.90
CA VAL A 74 8.52 6.75 9.20
C VAL A 74 8.23 8.05 8.44
N ASP A 75 9.27 8.82 8.12
CA ASP A 75 9.10 10.14 7.52
C ASP A 75 9.18 10.14 5.98
N ARG A 76 9.72 9.08 5.38
CA ARG A 76 9.78 8.96 3.93
C ARG A 76 8.47 8.36 3.41
N PRO A 77 7.89 8.92 2.33
CA PRO A 77 6.76 8.29 1.66
C PRO A 77 7.13 6.87 1.25
N VAL A 78 6.39 5.87 1.74
CA VAL A 78 6.65 4.45 1.43
C VAL A 78 6.11 4.17 0.03
N LYS A 79 6.95 3.75 -0.90
CA LYS A 79 6.48 3.26 -2.21
C LYS A 79 5.72 1.96 -2.02
N CYS A 80 4.56 1.82 -2.64
CA CYS A 80 3.70 0.65 -2.56
C CYS A 80 3.08 0.40 -3.94
N GLY A 81 3.71 -0.44 -4.76
CA GLY A 81 3.30 -0.68 -6.14
C GLY A 81 3.16 0.62 -6.97
N PRO A 82 1.98 0.88 -7.58
CA PRO A 82 1.73 2.12 -8.32
C PRO A 82 1.52 3.35 -7.43
N ASN A 83 1.34 3.16 -6.12
CA ASN A 83 1.01 4.22 -5.17
C ASN A 83 2.21 4.56 -4.27
N THR A 84 2.11 5.70 -3.61
CA THR A 84 3.01 6.07 -2.51
C THR A 84 2.15 6.29 -1.27
N CYS A 85 2.45 5.57 -0.20
CA CYS A 85 1.72 5.67 1.05
C CYS A 85 1.98 7.03 1.72
N LYS A 86 0.94 7.51 2.41
CA LYS A 86 1.06 8.69 3.27
C LYS A 86 2.05 8.42 4.41
N LYS A 87 2.56 9.49 5.00
CA LYS A 87 3.43 9.42 6.17
C LYS A 87 2.82 8.53 7.26
N GLY A 88 3.62 7.61 7.79
CA GLY A 88 3.24 6.69 8.87
C GLY A 88 2.44 5.46 8.45
N ASP A 89 1.97 5.36 7.22
CA ASP A 89 1.35 4.13 6.71
C ASP A 89 2.42 3.11 6.27
N VAL A 90 2.05 1.83 6.27
CA VAL A 90 2.84 0.72 5.73
C VAL A 90 2.25 0.22 4.42
N CYS A 91 3.11 -0.26 3.50
CA CYS A 91 2.62 -0.94 2.32
C CYS A 91 2.04 -2.30 2.71
N CYS A 92 0.75 -2.44 2.43
CA CYS A 92 -0.06 -3.58 2.83
C CYS A 92 -0.22 -4.59 1.69
N ASN A 93 -0.16 -4.12 0.45
CA ASN A 93 -0.15 -4.96 -0.73
C ASN A 93 0.54 -4.24 -1.90
N GLU A 94 1.74 -4.69 -2.25
CA GLU A 94 2.54 -4.14 -3.35
C GLU A 94 1.86 -4.29 -4.71
N SER A 95 1.17 -5.41 -4.94
CA SER A 95 0.51 -5.67 -6.23
C SER A 95 -0.63 -4.69 -6.48
N CYS A 96 -1.33 -4.30 -5.43
CA CYS A 96 -2.48 -3.40 -5.49
C CYS A 96 -2.14 -1.94 -5.17
N GLY A 97 -0.97 -1.69 -4.59
CA GLY A 97 -0.63 -0.40 -3.99
C GLY A 97 -1.53 -0.03 -2.80
N ILE A 98 -1.95 -1.01 -1.99
CA ILE A 98 -2.78 -0.74 -0.81
C ILE A 98 -1.86 -0.36 0.34
N CYS A 99 -2.11 0.81 0.93
CA CYS A 99 -1.45 1.29 2.14
C CYS A 99 -2.39 1.16 3.33
N THR A 100 -1.84 0.92 4.52
CA THR A 100 -2.63 0.82 5.75
C THR A 100 -1.89 1.45 6.93
N PRO A 101 -2.56 1.94 7.98
CA PRO A 101 -1.88 2.34 9.21
C PRO A 101 -1.08 1.18 9.82
N PRO A 102 -0.09 1.45 10.68
CA PRO A 102 0.59 0.40 11.43
C PRO A 102 -0.43 -0.47 12.16
N ARG A 103 -0.26 -1.80 12.10
CA ARG A 103 -1.18 -2.82 12.65
C ARG A 103 -2.55 -2.91 11.95
N GLY A 104 -2.73 -2.26 10.80
CA GLY A 104 -3.89 -2.49 9.93
C GLY A 104 -3.91 -3.91 9.34
N VAL A 105 -5.08 -4.36 8.91
CA VAL A 105 -5.26 -5.69 8.31
C VAL A 105 -4.88 -5.66 6.83
N CYS A 106 -4.10 -6.66 6.40
CA CYS A 106 -3.68 -6.81 5.01
C CYS A 106 -4.34 -7.98 4.30
N THR A 107 -4.54 -7.79 3.00
CA THR A 107 -5.05 -8.83 2.10
C THR A 107 -3.97 -9.18 1.09
N GLN A 108 -3.71 -10.47 0.93
CA GLN A 108 -2.70 -11.00 -0.01
C GLN A 108 -3.34 -11.29 -1.38
N GLN A 109 -4.13 -10.35 -1.90
CA GLN A 109 -4.68 -10.46 -3.24
C GLN A 109 -3.63 -10.04 -4.28
N LEU A 110 -3.53 -10.74 -5.40
CA LEU A 110 -2.80 -10.21 -6.55
C LEU A 110 -3.75 -9.28 -7.30
N CYS A 111 -3.50 -7.97 -7.26
CA CYS A 111 -4.16 -7.09 -8.20
C CYS A 111 -3.47 -7.22 -9.54
N GLU A 112 -4.22 -7.60 -10.56
CA GLU A 112 -3.74 -7.40 -11.91
C GLU A 112 -3.42 -5.91 -12.09
N PRO A 113 -2.26 -5.57 -12.70
CA PRO A 113 -1.97 -4.19 -13.02
C PRO A 113 -3.11 -3.71 -13.91
N LYS A 114 -3.93 -2.79 -13.40
CA LYS A 114 -4.99 -2.22 -14.22
C LYS A 114 -4.32 -1.56 -15.41
N ASP A 115 -4.89 -1.81 -16.59
CA ASP A 115 -4.61 -1.08 -17.80
C ASP A 115 -4.50 0.42 -17.51
N VAL A 116 -3.30 0.99 -17.62
CA VAL A 116 -3.04 2.38 -17.24
C VAL A 116 -3.36 3.27 -18.44
N GLN A 117 -4.35 4.14 -18.31
CA GLN A 117 -4.64 5.12 -19.35
C GLN A 117 -3.47 6.11 -19.50
N CYS A 118 -2.90 6.17 -20.70
CA CYS A 118 -1.77 7.02 -21.06
C CYS A 118 -2.08 7.77 -22.35
N GLY A 119 -2.76 8.92 -22.23
CA GLY A 119 -3.16 9.71 -23.40
C GLY A 119 -4.03 8.90 -24.37
N PRO A 120 -3.65 8.76 -25.65
CA PRO A 120 -4.37 7.94 -26.63
C PRO A 120 -4.18 6.43 -26.45
N THR A 121 -3.29 5.98 -25.56
CA THR A 121 -2.93 4.57 -25.42
C THR A 121 -3.31 4.05 -24.04
N ILE A 122 -3.64 2.77 -23.97
CA ILE A 122 -3.73 2.03 -22.71
C ILE A 122 -2.43 1.24 -22.56
N CYS A 123 -1.67 1.51 -21.51
CA CYS A 123 -0.46 0.76 -21.21
C CYS A 123 -0.81 -0.65 -20.76
N ARG A 124 -0.09 -1.63 -21.31
CA ARG A 124 -0.28 -3.03 -20.95
C ARG A 124 0.10 -3.27 -19.48
N ARG A 125 -0.39 -4.39 -18.94
CA ARG A 125 -0.04 -4.88 -17.60
C ARG A 125 1.45 -4.73 -17.30
N GLY A 126 1.75 -4.14 -16.14
CA GLY A 126 3.12 -3.98 -15.64
C GLY A 126 3.89 -2.81 -16.23
N GLN A 127 3.31 -2.00 -17.13
CA GLN A 127 3.93 -0.78 -17.64
C GLN A 127 3.45 0.47 -16.89
N VAL A 128 4.23 1.54 -16.93
CA VAL A 128 3.89 2.88 -16.44
C VAL A 128 3.70 3.85 -17.61
N CYS A 129 2.78 4.81 -17.46
CA CYS A 129 2.63 5.88 -18.46
C CYS A 129 3.86 6.79 -18.40
N CYS A 130 4.66 6.71 -19.45
CA CYS A 130 5.94 7.40 -19.56
C CYS A 130 5.79 8.80 -20.16
N ASN A 131 4.87 8.94 -21.12
CA ASN A 131 4.54 10.22 -21.72
C ASN A 131 3.06 10.26 -22.11
N LYS A 132 2.25 10.95 -21.30
CA LYS A 132 0.81 11.09 -21.51
C LYS A 132 0.47 11.82 -22.81
N SER A 133 1.29 12.76 -23.26
CA SER A 133 1.05 13.50 -24.51
C SER A 133 1.10 12.58 -25.72
N CYS A 134 2.05 11.64 -25.71
CA CYS A 134 2.33 10.74 -26.82
C CYS A 134 1.71 9.34 -26.69
N GLY A 135 1.18 9.01 -25.51
CA GLY A 135 0.76 7.65 -25.17
C GLY A 135 1.90 6.64 -25.09
N ILE A 136 3.10 7.08 -24.69
CA ILE A 136 4.25 6.18 -24.55
C ILE A 136 4.19 5.49 -23.18
N CYS A 137 4.30 4.17 -23.20
CA CYS A 137 4.35 3.30 -22.02
C CYS A 137 5.75 2.69 -21.87
N THR A 138 6.20 2.44 -20.65
CA THR A 138 7.53 1.85 -20.37
C THR A 138 7.49 0.91 -19.16
N PRO A 139 8.41 -0.08 -19.02
CA PRO A 139 8.56 -0.83 -17.78
C PRO A 139 8.93 0.07 -16.58
N PRO A 140 8.67 -0.34 -15.33
CA PRO A 140 9.14 0.37 -14.14
C PRO A 140 10.66 0.56 -14.18
N GLY A 141 11.13 1.79 -14.01
CA GLY A 141 12.56 2.13 -14.11
C GLY A 141 13.09 2.33 -15.54
N GLY A 142 12.25 2.12 -16.56
CA GLY A 142 12.58 2.43 -17.95
C GLY A 142 12.72 3.94 -18.20
N GLY A 143 13.50 4.30 -19.22
CA GLY A 143 13.72 5.69 -19.62
C GLY A 143 12.46 6.36 -20.20
N CYS A 144 12.37 7.68 -20.02
CA CYS A 144 11.27 8.49 -20.54
C CYS A 144 11.70 9.73 -21.29
N THR A 145 11.04 9.97 -22.44
CA THR A 145 11.22 11.19 -23.23
C THR A 145 10.17 12.23 -22.85
N LYS A 146 10.60 13.46 -22.53
CA LYS A 146 9.72 14.62 -22.27
C LYS A 146 9.37 15.40 -23.54
N GLN A 147 8.94 14.70 -24.58
CA GLN A 147 8.43 15.35 -25.80
C GLN A 147 6.94 15.66 -25.65
N ALA A 148 6.48 16.79 -26.18
CA ALA A 148 5.05 17.04 -26.29
C ALA A 148 4.58 16.50 -27.65
N CYS A 149 3.79 15.42 -27.64
CA CYS A 149 3.03 15.03 -28.83
C CYS A 149 1.70 15.75 -28.76
N PHE A 150 1.58 16.80 -29.55
CA PHE A 150 0.27 17.28 -29.90
C PHE A 150 -0.25 16.32 -30.96
N PRO A 151 -1.49 15.84 -30.85
CA PRO A 151 -2.13 15.23 -31.99
C PRO A 151 -2.19 16.31 -33.08
N THR A 152 -1.22 16.31 -33.99
CA THR A 152 -1.44 16.93 -35.30
C THR A 152 -2.74 16.34 -35.80
N PRO A 153 -3.71 17.17 -36.21
CA PRO A 153 -4.95 16.65 -36.74
C PRO A 153 -4.64 15.59 -37.79
N ALA A 154 -4.96 14.33 -37.50
CA ALA A 154 -4.63 13.25 -38.42
C ALA A 154 -5.46 13.50 -39.67
N LYS A 155 -4.81 13.70 -40.82
CA LYS A 155 -5.54 13.88 -42.08
C LYS A 155 -6.36 12.62 -42.35
N CYS A 156 -7.65 12.81 -42.62
CA CYS A 156 -8.60 11.76 -42.90
C CYS A 156 -9.43 12.17 -44.11
N GLY A 157 -8.91 11.87 -45.31
CA GLY A 157 -9.47 12.40 -46.55
C GLY A 157 -9.44 13.94 -46.55
N SER A 158 -10.63 14.52 -46.69
CA SER A 158 -10.90 15.97 -46.66
C SER A 158 -11.00 16.55 -45.24
N THR A 159 -11.11 15.69 -44.22
CA THR A 159 -11.28 16.07 -42.81
C THR A 159 -9.95 16.00 -42.07
N ALA A 160 -9.76 16.87 -41.08
CA ALA A 160 -8.66 16.75 -40.12
C ALA A 160 -9.23 16.23 -38.79
N CYS A 161 -8.77 15.07 -38.33
CA CYS A 161 -9.29 14.50 -37.08
C CYS A 161 -8.94 15.39 -35.89
N PRO A 162 -9.87 15.63 -34.95
CA PRO A 162 -9.58 16.42 -33.77
C PRO A 162 -8.52 15.72 -32.90
N SER A 163 -7.92 16.51 -32.02
CA SER A 163 -6.91 16.05 -31.08
C SER A 163 -7.31 14.77 -30.34
N GLY A 164 -6.48 13.73 -30.47
CA GLY A 164 -6.68 12.45 -29.78
C GLY A 164 -7.57 11.45 -30.53
N GLN A 165 -8.01 11.76 -31.75
CA GLN A 165 -8.67 10.80 -32.64
C GLN A 165 -7.72 10.30 -33.74
N VAL A 166 -8.03 9.12 -34.30
CA VAL A 166 -7.36 8.50 -35.45
C VAL A 166 -8.30 8.48 -36.65
N CYS A 167 -7.75 8.50 -37.87
CA CYS A 167 -8.56 8.34 -39.07
C CYS A 167 -9.13 6.93 -39.13
N CYS A 168 -10.45 6.84 -39.08
CA CYS A 168 -11.20 5.59 -39.09
C CYS A 168 -11.55 5.17 -40.52
N ASN A 169 -11.98 6.14 -41.34
CA ASN A 169 -12.25 5.93 -42.75
C ASN A 169 -11.96 7.21 -43.54
N ALA A 170 -10.86 7.18 -44.31
CA ALA A 170 -10.41 8.33 -45.09
C ALA A 170 -11.38 8.71 -46.22
N SER A 171 -12.05 7.75 -46.85
CA SER A 171 -13.00 8.02 -47.94
C SER A 171 -14.21 8.81 -47.45
N CYS A 172 -14.62 8.60 -46.21
CA CYS A 172 -15.77 9.27 -45.59
C CYS A 172 -15.36 10.40 -44.63
N GLY A 173 -14.05 10.65 -44.46
CA GLY A 173 -13.54 11.61 -43.47
C GLY A 173 -13.93 11.30 -42.02
N VAL A 174 -14.14 10.02 -41.68
CA VAL A 174 -14.60 9.59 -40.35
C VAL A 174 -13.41 9.37 -39.43
N CYS A 175 -13.46 9.96 -38.24
CA CYS A 175 -12.45 9.83 -37.20
C CYS A 175 -13.02 9.08 -35.99
N THR A 176 -12.17 8.38 -35.23
CA THR A 176 -12.58 7.59 -34.05
C THR A 176 -11.54 7.68 -32.93
N PRO A 177 -11.89 7.44 -31.65
CA PRO A 177 -10.90 7.25 -30.60
C PRO A 177 -9.96 6.06 -30.89
N PRO A 178 -8.71 6.07 -30.39
CA PRO A 178 -7.82 4.91 -30.46
C PRO A 178 -8.50 3.65 -29.91
N GLY A 179 -8.48 2.56 -30.69
CA GLY A 179 -9.16 1.30 -30.34
C GLY A 179 -10.67 1.29 -30.63
N GLY A 180 -11.23 2.37 -31.18
CA GLY A 180 -12.61 2.41 -31.66
C GLY A 180 -12.84 1.47 -32.84
N VAL A 181 -14.12 1.12 -33.07
CA VAL A 181 -14.54 0.27 -34.19
C VAL A 181 -14.66 1.10 -35.46
N CYS A 182 -14.22 0.55 -36.59
CA CYS A 182 -14.25 1.20 -37.90
C CYS A 182 -14.97 0.38 -38.95
N THR A 183 -15.64 1.08 -39.86
CA THR A 183 -16.20 0.50 -41.09
C THR A 183 -15.49 1.08 -42.30
N GLN A 184 -15.01 0.18 -43.16
CA GLN A 184 -14.39 0.54 -44.42
C GLN A 184 -15.48 0.56 -45.51
N GLN A 185 -15.98 1.75 -45.80
CA GLN A 185 -16.89 2.00 -46.93
C GLN A 185 -16.30 3.11 -47.80
N ILE A 186 -16.59 3.08 -49.10
CA ILE A 186 -16.23 4.16 -50.01
C ILE A 186 -17.38 5.17 -50.00
N CYS A 187 -17.12 6.38 -49.51
CA CYS A 187 -18.04 7.49 -49.65
C CYS A 187 -17.69 8.26 -50.92
N GLN A 188 -18.71 8.67 -51.68
CA GLN A 188 -18.51 9.58 -52.79
C GLN A 188 -18.14 10.96 -52.24
N ASP A 189 -16.98 11.47 -52.63
CA ASP A 189 -16.67 12.88 -52.44
C ASP A 189 -17.63 13.69 -53.35
N PRO A 190 -18.37 14.67 -52.82
CA PRO A 190 -19.22 15.53 -53.65
C PRO A 190 -18.40 16.35 -54.68
N ALA A 191 -17.06 16.37 -54.55
CA ALA A 191 -16.14 17.01 -55.49
C ALA A 191 -15.78 16.14 -56.71
N THR A 192 -16.02 14.82 -56.67
CA THR A 192 -15.77 13.91 -57.81
C THR A 192 -16.98 13.70 -58.71
N THR A 193 -18.00 14.55 -58.63
CA THR A 193 -18.89 14.79 -59.77
C THR A 193 -18.11 15.62 -60.80
N ILE A 194 -17.01 15.05 -61.31
CA ILE A 194 -16.36 15.55 -62.51
C ILE A 194 -17.28 15.14 -63.66
N THR A 195 -17.58 16.14 -64.47
CA THR A 195 -17.83 16.07 -65.92
C THR A 195 -17.22 14.81 -66.55
N ASP A 196 -17.96 13.72 -66.51
CA ASP A 196 -17.84 12.62 -67.44
C ASP A 196 -19.06 12.72 -68.35
N ILE A 197 -18.77 12.92 -69.64
CA ILE A 197 -19.64 13.05 -70.82
C ILE A 197 -20.01 14.50 -71.18
#